data_AF-A0A948DHM7-F1
#
_entry.id   AF-A0A948DHM7-F1
#
_cell.length_a   1.000
_cell.length_b   1.000
_cell.length_c   1.000
_cell.angle_alpha   90.00
_cell.angle_beta   90.00
_cell.angle_gamma   90.00
#
_symmetry.space_group_name_H-M   'P 1'
#
loop_
_entity.id
_entity.type
_entity.pdbx_description
1 polymer ?
#
loop_
_entity_poly.entity_id
_entity_poly.type
_entity_poly.pdbx_seq_one_letter_code
_entity_poly.pdbx_strand_id
1 'polypeptide(L)'
;MQPVGTIVIGRYGKSIRRSIIGTCILVLIFCLLSVSVFIDRAMAADPWPGTTSTDTGGNLPLPYEPSGLDWSPALNSLFLCSDNGKLTRMDTDGNIISSWTPAGDLEGVALVPGRDSNVYVGIENPDSIREFDISTGAFTTDSWDLTTWMTGADNSGLEALAFVPDGYHPYDYDLSSSGGLFYAGLQADGKIYVFDVDLSASGSVSHVATLTPKPGVTDISGLHFCKETNILYAIYDAANLMVEMQTNGTVIREYVLPLNDQEGIAIIPSGSGDGEAYVAEDQGSLWRLEPYPTACTGIDTSPPSAAEKLCFIHHSCGSNWLADGNGNLGTNLNGNNYFVTETYYGWDAEPGDNLGDHTDTTDWPSWFNGTKMPYVYSNGSHYAYANTIADPGGDNDIILFKSCYPCSEVGASIDDEKAIYNSLLPYFEAHTDKLFILATPPGETVVSSYVRTKELCDWLVDEDTGWLAGYANNNVRVFDFYGVLSETDSHHRLIGGSIQHTYSPSYDGTSPYHDGDDHPNAAGNQKATAEFLLLLNVYYNEWKDTVADPPTVATTAATNVTSTTADSGGNVTADGGDPVTARGVCWSTSANPTTTGNHTTDGTGTGTFTSSITVLSPGTLYHVRAYATNSV
;
A
#
# COMPACT_ATOMS: atom_id res chain seq x y z
N MET A 1 -12.58 -27.92 -2.03
CA MET A 1 -13.12 -29.23 -2.49
C MET A 1 -13.49 -30.10 -1.29
N GLN A 2 -14.71 -30.66 -1.26
CA GLN A 2 -15.21 -31.58 -0.22
C GLN A 2 -16.00 -32.74 -0.90
N PRO A 3 -16.11 -33.93 -0.28
CA PRO A 3 -16.29 -35.20 -0.99
C PRO A 3 -17.71 -35.46 -1.51
N VAL A 4 -17.78 -36.29 -2.55
CA VAL A 4 -18.96 -36.70 -3.33
C VAL A 4 -19.95 -37.48 -2.47
N GLY A 5 -21.18 -36.95 -2.32
CA GLY A 5 -22.31 -37.69 -1.76
C GLY A 5 -22.73 -38.84 -2.70
N THR A 6 -22.81 -40.06 -2.18
CA THR A 6 -23.21 -41.26 -2.92
C THR A 6 -24.67 -41.61 -2.62
N ILE A 7 -25.52 -41.78 -3.63
CA ILE A 7 -26.95 -42.08 -3.46
C ILE A 7 -27.23 -43.55 -3.78
N VAL A 8 -27.85 -44.29 -2.85
CA VAL A 8 -28.40 -45.65 -3.08
C VAL A 8 -29.93 -45.58 -2.97
N ILE A 9 -30.65 -45.87 -4.06
CA ILE A 9 -32.10 -45.71 -4.16
C ILE A 9 -32.85 -46.93 -3.61
N GLY A 10 -33.66 -46.75 -2.55
CA GLY A 10 -34.60 -47.75 -2.00
C GLY A 10 -36.07 -47.44 -2.33
N ARG A 11 -36.92 -48.48 -2.49
CA ARG A 11 -38.35 -48.36 -2.84
C ARG A 11 -39.22 -47.97 -1.62
N TYR A 12 -40.19 -47.06 -1.78
CA TYR A 12 -41.64 -47.18 -1.42
C TYR A 12 -42.38 -45.81 -1.35
N GLY A 13 -43.59 -45.72 -1.97
CA GLY A 13 -44.82 -45.20 -1.31
C GLY A 13 -45.33 -43.73 -1.42
N LYS A 14 -46.13 -43.42 -2.46
CA LYS A 14 -47.38 -42.59 -2.55
C LYS A 14 -47.57 -41.20 -1.85
N SER A 15 -47.76 -40.19 -2.74
CA SER A 15 -48.84 -39.17 -2.88
C SER A 15 -49.03 -37.97 -1.90
N ILE A 16 -49.10 -36.73 -2.42
CA ILE A 16 -50.33 -35.92 -2.70
C ILE A 16 -49.94 -34.49 -3.19
N ARG A 17 -50.74 -33.94 -4.11
CA ARG A 17 -50.64 -32.61 -4.75
C ARG A 17 -51.10 -31.45 -3.84
N ARG A 18 -50.63 -30.22 -4.09
CA ARG A 18 -51.46 -29.07 -4.54
C ARG A 18 -50.62 -27.82 -4.86
N SER A 19 -51.06 -27.10 -5.89
CA SER A 19 -50.50 -25.87 -6.45
C SER A 19 -51.13 -24.63 -5.83
N ILE A 20 -50.46 -23.47 -5.82
CA ILE A 20 -51.10 -22.14 -5.93
C ILE A 20 -50.23 -21.21 -6.80
N ILE A 21 -50.94 -20.46 -7.66
CA ILE A 21 -50.53 -19.49 -8.68
C ILE A 21 -50.62 -18.06 -8.09
N GLY A 22 -49.86 -17.10 -8.62
CA GLY A 22 -50.16 -15.65 -8.50
C GLY A 22 -48.94 -14.74 -8.73
N THR A 23 -48.53 -14.41 -9.95
CA THR A 23 -48.95 -13.29 -10.84
C THR A 23 -48.27 -11.94 -10.56
N CYS A 24 -47.35 -11.57 -11.48
CA CYS A 24 -47.04 -10.28 -12.14
C CYS A 24 -46.99 -8.94 -11.35
N ILE A 25 -46.02 -8.06 -11.69
CA ILE A 25 -46.26 -6.83 -12.51
C ILE A 25 -45.00 -5.91 -12.65
N LEU A 26 -44.85 -5.43 -13.91
CA LEU A 26 -44.22 -4.22 -14.48
C LEU A 26 -42.73 -3.86 -14.35
N VAL A 27 -42.14 -3.81 -15.54
CA VAL A 27 -40.96 -3.06 -15.99
C VAL A 27 -41.29 -1.58 -16.14
N LEU A 28 -40.38 -0.69 -15.71
CA LEU A 28 -40.34 0.71 -16.16
C LEU A 28 -38.89 1.18 -16.29
N ILE A 29 -38.52 1.52 -17.53
CA ILE A 29 -37.24 2.09 -17.94
C ILE A 29 -37.29 3.59 -17.69
N PHE A 30 -36.28 4.15 -17.00
CA PHE A 30 -35.97 5.57 -17.04
C PHE A 30 -34.47 5.76 -17.24
N CYS A 31 -34.11 6.40 -18.34
CA CYS A 31 -32.78 6.85 -18.68
C CYS A 31 -32.65 8.29 -18.16
N LEU A 32 -31.69 8.56 -17.28
CA LEU A 32 -31.36 9.89 -16.78
C LEU A 32 -29.87 10.14 -17.00
N LEU A 33 -29.55 11.18 -17.76
CA LEU A 33 -28.22 11.78 -17.83
C LEU A 33 -27.83 12.28 -16.43
N SER A 34 -26.74 11.75 -15.88
CA SER A 34 -26.09 12.29 -14.69
C SER A 34 -25.12 13.40 -15.10
N VAL A 35 -25.49 14.64 -14.80
CA VAL A 35 -24.51 15.73 -14.63
C VAL A 35 -24.02 15.61 -13.18
N SER A 36 -22.77 15.22 -13.00
CA SER A 36 -22.13 15.14 -11.69
C SER A 36 -21.87 16.56 -11.17
N VAL A 37 -22.71 17.01 -10.24
CA VAL A 37 -22.39 18.15 -9.37
C VAL A 37 -21.64 17.57 -8.18
N PHE A 38 -20.34 17.83 -8.10
CA PHE A 38 -19.57 17.59 -6.88
C PHE A 38 -20.07 18.55 -5.81
N ILE A 39 -20.85 18.03 -4.87
CA ILE A 39 -21.08 18.69 -3.58
C ILE A 39 -20.02 18.10 -2.67
N ASP A 40 -19.03 18.90 -2.26
CA ASP A 40 -18.15 18.58 -1.15
C ASP A 40 -19.02 18.34 0.09
N ARG A 41 -19.28 17.06 0.39
CA ARG A 41 -19.75 16.67 1.71
C ARG A 41 -18.53 16.77 2.61
N ALA A 42 -18.51 17.75 3.50
CA ALA A 42 -17.64 17.71 4.67
C ALA A 42 -17.80 16.34 5.33
N MET A 43 -16.73 15.55 5.38
CA MET A 43 -16.71 14.30 6.12
C MET A 43 -16.92 14.64 7.60
N ALA A 44 -17.81 13.91 8.27
CA ALA A 44 -17.92 14.01 9.72
C ALA A 44 -16.74 13.23 10.31
N ALA A 45 -16.07 13.79 11.33
CA ALA A 45 -14.97 13.11 12.00
C ALA A 45 -15.42 11.76 12.60
N ASP A 46 -14.57 10.76 12.48
CA ASP A 46 -14.79 9.43 13.02
C ASP A 46 -14.64 9.42 14.56
N PRO A 47 -15.30 8.49 15.27
CA PRO A 47 -15.02 8.28 16.69
C PRO A 47 -13.55 7.87 16.90
N TRP A 48 -12.96 8.29 18.03
CA TRP A 48 -11.61 7.86 18.41
C TRP A 48 -11.46 6.32 18.38
N PRO A 49 -10.39 5.77 17.76
CA PRO A 49 -10.26 4.33 17.56
C PRO A 49 -9.76 3.58 18.81
N GLY A 50 -9.09 4.28 19.74
CA GLY A 50 -8.53 3.67 20.95
C GLY A 50 -9.59 3.33 22.00
N THR A 51 -9.31 2.31 22.79
CA THR A 51 -10.21 1.79 23.84
C THR A 51 -9.72 2.04 25.26
N THR A 52 -8.46 2.47 25.40
CA THR A 52 -7.75 2.66 26.67
C THR A 52 -7.11 4.04 26.68
N SER A 53 -7.15 4.71 27.83
CA SER A 53 -6.49 5.99 28.08
C SER A 53 -5.76 5.94 29.42
N THR A 54 -4.46 6.25 29.42
CA THR A 54 -3.61 6.25 30.62
C THR A 54 -2.92 7.60 30.76
N ASP A 55 -3.09 8.29 31.90
CA ASP A 55 -2.31 9.50 32.19
C ASP A 55 -0.89 9.12 32.62
N THR A 56 0.10 9.47 31.80
CA THR A 56 1.53 9.31 32.02
C THR A 56 2.21 10.63 32.45
N GLY A 57 1.46 11.73 32.52
CA GLY A 57 1.96 13.07 32.86
C GLY A 57 2.17 13.31 34.36
N GLY A 58 1.76 12.39 35.24
CA GLY A 58 1.75 12.60 36.69
C GLY A 58 3.11 12.92 37.35
N ASN A 59 4.23 12.77 36.65
CA ASN A 59 5.56 13.16 37.13
C ASN A 59 6.04 14.52 36.62
N LEU A 60 5.30 15.20 35.72
CA LEU A 60 5.69 16.49 35.14
C LEU A 60 5.96 17.53 36.24
N PRO A 61 6.98 18.39 36.07
CA PRO A 61 7.39 19.33 37.10
C PRO A 61 6.39 20.48 37.23
N LEU A 62 5.51 20.43 38.23
CA LEU A 62 4.45 21.42 38.44
C LEU A 62 4.97 22.82 38.85
N PRO A 63 4.27 23.92 38.49
CA PRO A 63 3.17 23.96 37.51
C PRO A 63 3.69 23.64 36.10
N TYR A 64 2.92 22.93 35.29
CA TYR A 64 3.29 22.58 33.93
C TYR A 64 2.02 22.68 33.09
N GLU A 65 2.02 23.62 32.15
CA GLU A 65 0.93 23.90 31.21
C GLU A 65 1.49 23.54 29.83
N PRO A 66 1.33 22.27 29.38
CA PRO A 66 1.91 21.80 28.13
C PRO A 66 1.44 22.63 26.94
N SER A 67 2.32 22.87 25.97
CA SER A 67 1.99 23.56 24.72
C SER A 67 2.68 22.95 23.48
N GLY A 68 3.41 21.86 23.67
CA GLY A 68 3.97 21.13 22.54
C GLY A 68 4.50 19.78 22.95
N LEU A 69 4.44 18.84 22.03
CA LEU A 69 4.85 17.45 22.24
C LEU A 69 5.42 16.89 20.93
N ASP A 70 6.54 16.17 21.01
CA ASP A 70 7.07 15.42 19.88
C ASP A 70 7.79 14.13 20.36
N TRP A 71 7.93 13.15 19.46
CA TRP A 71 8.59 11.87 19.72
C TRP A 71 9.95 11.79 19.03
N SER A 72 10.97 11.37 19.78
CA SER A 72 12.30 11.06 19.24
C SER A 72 12.51 9.54 19.16
N PRO A 73 12.48 8.93 17.96
CA PRO A 73 12.90 7.54 17.80
C PRO A 73 14.38 7.34 18.17
N ALA A 74 15.25 8.29 17.79
CA ALA A 74 16.70 8.21 18.01
C ALA A 74 17.07 8.21 19.50
N LEU A 75 16.37 9.03 20.29
CA LEU A 75 16.59 9.13 21.73
C LEU A 75 15.65 8.24 22.55
N ASN A 76 14.69 7.58 21.90
CA ASN A 76 13.59 6.82 22.49
C ASN A 76 12.94 7.61 23.63
N SER A 77 12.47 8.83 23.33
CA SER A 77 11.93 9.75 24.34
C SER A 77 10.92 10.73 23.75
N LEU A 78 9.93 11.08 24.56
CA LEU A 78 9.02 12.20 24.32
C LEU A 78 9.67 13.51 24.80
N PHE A 79 9.46 14.58 24.04
CA PHE A 79 9.83 15.95 24.42
C PHE A 79 8.59 16.80 24.51
N LEU A 80 8.40 17.44 25.66
CA LEU A 80 7.28 18.34 25.94
C LEU A 80 7.81 19.73 26.25
N CYS A 81 7.12 20.76 25.74
CA CYS A 81 7.32 22.14 26.19
C CYS A 81 6.09 22.67 26.92
N SER A 82 6.27 23.75 27.66
CA SER A 82 5.21 24.47 28.36
C SER A 82 5.36 25.97 28.16
N ASP A 83 4.23 26.68 28.11
CA ASP A 83 4.12 28.15 28.18
C ASP A 83 4.88 28.78 29.37
N ASN A 84 5.00 28.03 30.48
CA ASN A 84 5.70 28.41 31.70
C ASN A 84 7.23 28.27 31.58
N GLY A 85 7.75 28.04 30.38
CA GLY A 85 9.17 28.04 30.06
C GLY A 85 9.93 26.80 30.48
N LYS A 86 9.29 25.62 30.42
CA LYS A 86 9.91 24.33 30.73
C LYS A 86 9.99 23.47 29.49
N LEU A 87 11.11 22.73 29.36
CA LEU A 87 11.27 21.68 28.37
C LEU A 87 11.56 20.38 29.13
N THR A 88 10.81 19.33 28.87
CA THR A 88 10.91 18.06 29.60
C THR A 88 11.05 16.91 28.63
N ARG A 89 12.06 16.08 28.87
CA ARG A 89 12.29 14.81 28.17
C ARG A 89 11.89 13.66 29.08
N MET A 90 11.08 12.74 28.56
CA MET A 90 10.57 11.60 29.32
C MET A 90 10.51 10.32 28.48
N ASP A 91 10.44 9.18 29.15
CA ASP A 91 10.09 7.91 28.49
C ASP A 91 8.58 7.78 28.28
N THR A 92 8.18 6.71 27.58
CA THR A 92 6.80 6.40 27.21
C THR A 92 5.89 6.03 28.38
N ASP A 93 6.45 5.77 29.56
CA ASP A 93 5.72 5.39 30.78
C ASP A 93 5.58 6.54 31.77
N GLY A 94 6.04 7.74 31.42
CA GLY A 94 5.89 8.90 32.29
C GLY A 94 7.10 9.26 33.15
N ASN A 95 8.23 8.57 33.00
CA ASN A 95 9.41 8.84 33.83
C ASN A 95 10.24 9.97 33.22
N ILE A 96 10.51 11.00 34.02
CA ILE A 96 11.38 12.12 33.60
C ILE A 96 12.82 11.62 33.44
N ILE A 97 13.35 11.80 32.23
CA ILE A 97 14.76 11.59 31.90
C ILE A 97 15.54 12.88 32.17
N SER A 98 15.00 14.02 31.75
CA SER A 98 15.61 15.34 31.97
C SER A 98 14.55 16.44 31.91
N SER A 99 14.79 17.53 32.62
CA SER A 99 13.93 18.71 32.56
C SER A 99 14.76 19.97 32.72
N TRP A 100 14.43 20.96 31.89
CA TRP A 100 15.10 22.26 31.83
C TRP A 100 14.08 23.38 31.99
N THR A 101 14.56 24.56 32.37
CA THR A 101 13.73 25.77 32.52
C THR A 101 14.40 26.93 31.78
N PRO A 102 14.45 26.90 30.44
CA PRO A 102 15.10 27.95 29.67
C PRO A 102 14.39 29.31 29.74
N ALA A 103 13.15 29.35 30.26
CA ALA A 103 12.25 30.51 30.30
C ALA A 103 11.77 30.98 28.92
N GLY A 104 10.55 31.52 28.87
CA GLY A 104 9.85 31.97 27.66
C GLY A 104 8.52 31.23 27.45
N ASP A 105 7.69 31.76 26.56
CA ASP A 105 6.52 31.08 25.96
C ASP A 105 7.02 30.03 24.99
N LEU A 106 6.76 28.75 25.26
CA LEU A 106 7.23 27.64 24.44
C LEU A 106 6.02 26.87 23.92
N GLU A 107 5.73 27.00 22.64
CA GLU A 107 4.44 26.58 22.04
C GLU A 107 4.57 25.46 21.01
N GLY A 108 5.74 24.84 20.90
CA GLY A 108 5.92 23.78 19.92
C GLY A 108 7.28 23.13 20.03
N VAL A 109 7.34 21.85 19.69
CA VAL A 109 8.59 21.08 19.70
C VAL A 109 8.70 20.33 18.39
N ALA A 110 9.86 20.41 17.75
CA ALA A 110 10.18 19.59 16.59
C ALA A 110 11.60 19.03 16.70
N LEU A 111 11.75 17.80 16.23
CA LEU A 111 13.03 17.10 16.18
C LEU A 111 13.51 16.91 14.74
N VAL A 112 14.79 17.25 14.51
CA VAL A 112 15.41 17.11 13.20
C VAL A 112 16.27 15.84 13.19
N PRO A 113 15.97 14.84 12.33
CA PRO A 113 16.76 13.62 12.25
C PRO A 113 18.25 13.89 11.98
N GLY A 114 19.13 13.24 12.74
CA GLY A 114 20.59 13.43 12.62
C GLY A 114 21.13 14.62 13.43
N ARG A 115 20.28 15.36 14.14
CA ARG A 115 20.65 16.43 15.08
C ARG A 115 20.22 16.09 16.52
N ASP A 116 20.51 14.88 16.97
CA ASP A 116 19.98 14.30 18.23
C ASP A 116 20.41 15.02 19.54
N SER A 117 21.28 16.04 19.47
CA SER A 117 21.63 16.91 20.61
C SER A 117 20.84 18.21 20.63
N ASN A 118 19.98 18.45 19.63
CA ASN A 118 19.25 19.69 19.44
C ASN A 118 17.75 19.41 19.38
N VAL A 119 16.99 20.32 19.97
CA VAL A 119 15.53 20.36 19.91
C VAL A 119 15.15 21.73 19.37
N TYR A 120 14.20 21.79 18.44
CA TYR A 120 13.73 23.04 17.87
C TYR A 120 12.41 23.41 18.52
N VAL A 121 12.35 24.60 19.10
CA VAL A 121 11.24 25.03 19.93
C VAL A 121 10.56 26.22 19.28
N GLY A 122 9.24 26.13 19.11
CA GLY A 122 8.38 27.24 18.70
C GLY A 122 8.19 28.21 19.86
N ILE A 123 8.26 29.50 19.57
CA ILE A 123 8.12 30.58 20.56
C ILE A 123 7.05 31.54 20.07
N GLU A 124 6.13 31.90 20.95
CA GLU A 124 5.19 32.98 20.70
C GLU A 124 5.86 34.35 20.91
N ASN A 125 5.61 35.28 20.00
CA ASN A 125 5.96 36.70 20.11
C ASN A 125 7.45 37.06 20.41
N PRO A 126 8.29 37.27 19.37
CA PRO A 126 7.96 37.10 17.95
C PRO A 126 7.84 35.61 17.60
N ASP A 127 6.85 35.29 16.75
CA ASP A 127 6.65 33.94 16.23
C ASP A 127 7.95 33.44 15.62
N SER A 128 8.61 32.48 16.27
CA SER A 128 9.96 32.08 15.89
C SER A 128 10.28 30.64 16.26
N ILE A 129 11.28 30.09 15.57
CA ILE A 129 11.90 28.82 15.96
C ILE A 129 13.22 29.15 16.65
N ARG A 130 13.50 28.49 17.78
CA ARG A 130 14.77 28.59 18.50
C ARG A 130 15.38 27.22 18.71
N GLU A 131 16.69 27.12 18.55
CA GLU A 131 17.41 25.88 18.78
C GLU A 131 17.81 25.75 20.25
N PHE A 132 17.48 24.61 20.86
CA PHE A 132 17.83 24.24 22.22
C PHE A 132 18.81 23.08 22.23
N ASP A 133 19.93 23.22 22.93
CA ASP A 133 20.94 22.17 23.08
C ASP A 133 20.70 21.41 24.39
N ILE A 134 20.31 20.14 24.27
CA ILE A 134 19.97 19.29 25.44
C ILE A 134 21.19 18.92 26.29
N SER A 135 22.39 19.02 25.72
CA SER A 135 23.64 18.74 26.43
C SER A 135 24.04 19.88 27.37
N THR A 136 23.73 21.12 26.99
CA THR A 136 23.97 22.32 27.80
C THR A 136 22.75 22.72 28.63
N GLY A 137 21.55 22.30 28.20
CA GLY A 137 20.30 22.66 28.84
C GLY A 137 19.89 24.12 28.61
N ALA A 138 20.30 24.70 27.48
CA ALA A 138 20.07 26.09 27.15
C ALA A 138 19.77 26.29 25.65
N PHE A 139 19.07 27.38 25.33
CA PHE A 139 18.96 27.84 23.95
C PHE A 139 20.33 28.27 23.41
N THR A 140 20.59 27.95 22.15
CA THR A 140 21.72 28.49 21.40
C THR A 140 21.43 29.95 20.99
N THR A 141 22.35 30.56 20.24
CA THR A 141 22.13 31.89 19.66
C THR A 141 21.28 31.87 18.40
N ASP A 142 20.94 30.69 17.90
CA ASP A 142 20.24 30.53 16.63
C ASP A 142 18.73 30.67 16.82
N SER A 143 18.13 31.51 15.96
CA SER A 143 16.73 31.85 15.99
C SER A 143 16.27 32.27 14.60
N TRP A 144 15.04 31.88 14.25
CA TRP A 144 14.46 32.09 12.93
C TRP A 144 13.09 32.72 13.08
N ASP A 145 12.97 33.97 12.65
CA ASP A 145 11.77 34.79 12.79
C ASP A 145 10.74 34.47 11.69
N LEU A 146 9.57 34.00 12.09
CA LEU A 146 8.45 33.63 11.22
C LEU A 146 7.38 34.72 11.12
N THR A 147 7.49 35.78 11.94
CA THR A 147 6.49 36.85 12.11
C THR A 147 6.08 37.50 10.79
N THR A 148 6.95 37.47 9.76
CA THR A 148 6.62 38.04 8.44
C THR A 148 5.46 37.32 7.74
N TRP A 149 5.26 36.03 8.00
CA TRP A 149 4.29 35.18 7.29
C TRP A 149 3.14 34.69 8.16
N MET A 150 3.42 34.44 9.43
CA MET A 150 2.44 34.08 10.45
C MET A 150 2.52 35.11 11.58
N THR A 151 1.39 35.65 12.01
CA THR A 151 1.34 36.59 13.14
C THR A 151 0.02 36.40 13.87
N GLY A 152 0.11 36.01 15.14
CA GLY A 152 -1.02 36.03 16.07
C GLY A 152 -1.06 37.30 16.91
N ALA A 153 -2.17 37.49 17.64
CA ALA A 153 -2.10 38.29 18.87
C ALA A 153 -1.44 37.44 19.96
N ASP A 154 -0.95 38.06 21.06
CA ASP A 154 -0.49 37.31 22.24
C ASP A 154 -1.54 36.25 22.64
N ASN A 155 -1.10 35.02 22.88
CA ASN A 155 -1.91 33.83 23.19
C ASN A 155 -2.82 33.36 22.04
N SER A 156 -2.38 33.56 20.79
CA SER A 156 -3.05 33.15 19.54
C SER A 156 -2.08 33.03 18.35
N GLY A 157 -0.79 32.88 18.61
CA GLY A 157 0.33 32.86 17.67
C GLY A 157 0.71 31.46 17.23
N LEU A 158 2.01 31.22 17.08
CA LEU A 158 2.54 29.88 16.82
C LEU A 158 2.17 28.94 17.97
N GLU A 159 1.49 27.83 17.68
CA GLU A 159 1.03 26.83 18.69
C GLU A 159 1.35 25.38 18.32
N ALA A 160 2.02 25.18 17.19
CA ALA A 160 2.38 23.86 16.76
C ALA A 160 3.61 23.88 15.89
N LEU A 161 4.46 22.87 16.03
CA LEU A 161 5.66 22.73 15.22
C LEU A 161 5.89 21.27 14.88
N ALA A 162 6.21 20.98 13.62
CA ALA A 162 6.70 19.69 13.18
C ALA A 162 7.82 19.87 12.15
N PHE A 163 8.68 18.86 12.02
CA PHE A 163 9.71 18.81 10.98
C PHE A 163 9.45 17.65 10.02
N VAL A 164 9.43 17.92 8.73
CA VAL A 164 9.24 16.93 7.66
C VAL A 164 10.54 16.84 6.85
N PRO A 165 11.28 15.71 6.90
CA PRO A 165 12.55 15.56 6.17
C PRO A 165 12.39 15.63 4.65
N ASP A 166 13.49 15.96 3.95
CA ASP A 166 13.56 15.87 2.49
C ASP A 166 13.17 14.46 2.01
N GLY A 167 12.49 14.36 0.87
CA GLY A 167 11.91 13.11 0.36
C GLY A 167 10.60 12.66 1.03
N TYR A 168 10.09 13.41 2.02
CA TYR A 168 8.77 13.18 2.64
C TYR A 168 7.77 14.32 2.43
N HIS A 169 8.16 15.39 1.73
CA HIS A 169 7.28 16.49 1.34
C HIS A 169 7.23 16.64 -0.19
N PRO A 170 6.15 17.19 -0.76
CA PRO A 170 5.95 17.26 -2.22
C PRO A 170 6.66 18.44 -2.91
N TYR A 171 7.33 19.30 -2.14
CA TYR A 171 7.85 20.57 -2.66
C TYR A 171 9.23 20.38 -3.29
N ASP A 172 9.54 21.15 -4.34
CA ASP A 172 10.82 21.18 -5.07
C ASP A 172 11.95 21.79 -4.22
N TYR A 173 12.19 21.18 -3.06
CA TYR A 173 13.10 21.57 -2.00
C TYR A 173 13.83 20.33 -1.43
N ASP A 174 13.98 19.25 -2.19
CA ASP A 174 14.66 18.00 -1.77
C ASP A 174 16.18 18.13 -1.48
N LEU A 175 16.66 19.38 -1.34
CA LEU A 175 17.98 19.77 -0.84
C LEU A 175 17.84 21.01 0.03
N SER A 176 16.87 20.99 0.95
CA SER A 176 16.64 22.15 1.81
C SER A 176 17.87 22.38 2.68
N SER A 177 18.06 23.63 3.09
CA SER A 177 19.20 24.02 3.92
C SER A 177 19.21 23.31 5.29
N SER A 178 18.06 22.78 5.71
CA SER A 178 17.84 21.99 6.92
C SER A 178 17.83 20.47 6.74
N GLY A 179 17.77 19.94 5.52
CA GLY A 179 17.50 18.51 5.25
C GLY A 179 16.01 18.13 5.43
N GLY A 180 15.12 19.09 5.25
CA GLY A 180 13.66 19.03 5.41
C GLY A 180 13.02 20.39 5.64
N LEU A 181 11.71 20.44 5.88
CA LEU A 181 10.95 21.68 6.08
C LEU A 181 10.28 21.71 7.46
N PHE A 182 10.19 22.90 8.05
CA PHE A 182 9.41 23.14 9.27
C PHE A 182 7.97 23.47 8.92
N TYR A 183 7.04 22.84 9.62
CA TYR A 183 5.60 23.07 9.53
C TYR A 183 5.16 23.71 10.84
N ALA A 184 4.70 24.96 10.79
CA ALA A 184 4.28 25.72 11.96
C ALA A 184 2.77 26.00 11.91
N GLY A 185 2.04 25.65 12.97
CA GLY A 185 0.62 25.94 13.12
C GLY A 185 0.38 27.31 13.76
N LEU A 186 -0.63 28.05 13.27
CA LEU A 186 -1.05 29.33 13.83
C LEU A 186 -2.44 29.19 14.47
N GLN A 187 -2.55 29.39 15.79
CA GLN A 187 -3.82 29.23 16.53
C GLN A 187 -4.95 30.05 15.90
N ALA A 188 -4.65 31.33 15.63
CA ALA A 188 -5.65 32.32 15.22
C ALA A 188 -6.43 31.94 13.96
N ASP A 189 -5.82 31.16 13.05
CA ASP A 189 -6.45 30.80 11.78
C ASP A 189 -6.50 29.29 11.49
N GLY A 190 -5.90 28.46 12.35
CA GLY A 190 -5.89 27.00 12.22
C GLY A 190 -5.10 26.48 11.01
N LYS A 191 -4.30 27.34 10.36
CA LYS A 191 -3.49 26.98 9.20
C LYS A 191 -2.11 26.48 9.61
N ILE A 192 -1.45 25.85 8.66
CA ILE A 192 -0.07 25.40 8.78
C ILE A 192 0.77 26.15 7.74
N TYR A 193 1.84 26.79 8.19
CA TYR A 193 2.80 27.52 7.37
C TYR A 193 4.07 26.68 7.25
N VAL A 194 4.50 26.43 6.02
CA VAL A 194 5.65 25.59 5.71
C VAL A 194 6.85 26.49 5.39
N PHE A 195 7.99 26.22 6.03
CA PHE A 195 9.20 27.02 5.94
C PHE A 195 10.44 26.16 5.64
N ASP A 196 11.30 26.64 4.74
CA ASP A 196 12.69 26.22 4.64
C ASP A 196 13.52 27.13 5.56
N VAL A 197 14.22 26.52 6.52
CA VAL A 197 14.97 27.20 7.57
C VAL A 197 16.43 26.79 7.44
N ASP A 198 17.31 27.76 7.25
CA ASP A 198 18.75 27.46 7.17
C ASP A 198 19.30 27.22 8.57
N LEU A 199 19.36 25.94 8.95
CA LEU A 199 19.89 25.51 10.23
C LEU A 199 21.42 25.61 10.33
N SER A 200 22.11 26.15 9.31
CA SER A 200 23.52 26.53 9.36
C SER A 200 23.72 28.04 9.59
N ALA A 201 22.65 28.83 9.47
CA ALA A 201 22.69 30.29 9.59
C ALA A 201 21.41 30.87 10.24
N SER A 202 21.58 31.43 11.44
CA SER A 202 20.51 32.15 12.16
C SER A 202 19.81 33.22 11.31
N GLY A 203 18.48 33.30 11.44
CA GLY A 203 17.62 34.32 10.82
C GLY A 203 17.25 34.11 9.36
N SER A 204 17.79 33.09 8.68
CA SER A 204 17.47 32.81 7.27
C SER A 204 16.28 31.86 7.15
N VAL A 205 15.14 32.39 6.70
CA VAL A 205 13.86 31.68 6.55
C VAL A 205 13.24 31.99 5.20
N SER A 206 12.70 30.97 4.53
CA SER A 206 11.86 31.11 3.34
C SER A 206 10.52 30.43 3.55
N HIS A 207 9.43 31.16 3.28
CA HIS A 207 8.08 30.57 3.22
C HIS A 207 7.92 29.75 1.94
N VAL A 208 7.43 28.52 2.08
CA VAL A 208 7.26 27.54 1.01
C VAL A 208 5.79 27.39 0.63
N ALA A 209 4.92 27.17 1.62
CA ALA A 209 3.50 26.91 1.41
C ALA A 209 2.65 27.27 2.63
N THR A 210 1.34 27.41 2.42
CA THR A 210 0.36 27.51 3.51
C THR A 210 -0.74 26.49 3.26
N LEU A 211 -0.96 25.62 4.23
CA LEU A 211 -1.97 24.56 4.21
C LEU A 211 -3.18 25.01 5.03
N THR A 212 -4.37 24.59 4.59
CA THR A 212 -5.62 24.78 5.34
C THR A 212 -6.33 23.43 5.45
N PRO A 213 -5.84 22.53 6.33
CA PRO A 213 -6.35 21.16 6.41
C PRO A 213 -7.85 21.12 6.71
N LYS A 214 -8.31 22.03 7.58
CA LYS A 214 -9.72 22.14 7.95
C LYS A 214 -10.25 23.57 7.78
N PRO A 215 -10.79 23.93 6.60
CA PRO A 215 -11.33 25.26 6.37
C PRO A 215 -12.42 25.65 7.37
N GLY A 216 -12.22 26.80 8.04
CA GLY A 216 -13.17 27.34 9.00
C GLY A 216 -13.07 26.78 10.42
N VAL A 217 -12.10 25.90 10.68
CA VAL A 217 -11.70 25.48 12.03
C VAL A 217 -10.39 26.18 12.37
N THR A 218 -10.40 26.90 13.49
CA THR A 218 -9.23 27.58 14.07
C THR A 218 -8.72 26.78 15.26
N ASP A 219 -7.75 27.32 15.99
CA ASP A 219 -7.28 26.76 17.26
C ASP A 219 -6.48 25.47 17.08
N ILE A 220 -5.58 25.47 16.10
CA ILE A 220 -4.58 24.40 15.97
C ILE A 220 -3.62 24.49 17.15
N SER A 221 -3.36 23.37 17.82
CA SER A 221 -2.63 23.31 19.10
C SER A 221 -1.58 22.20 19.16
N GLY A 222 -1.34 21.54 18.02
CA GLY A 222 -0.31 20.53 17.94
C GLY A 222 -0.11 19.98 16.54
N LEU A 223 1.14 19.66 16.23
CA LEU A 223 1.56 19.03 14.98
C LEU A 223 2.55 17.93 15.29
N HIS A 224 2.47 16.84 14.55
CA HIS A 224 3.46 15.77 14.60
C HIS A 224 3.59 15.11 13.24
N PHE A 225 4.82 14.84 12.81
CA PHE A 225 5.08 14.05 11.62
C PHE A 225 5.65 12.69 12.00
N CYS A 226 4.96 11.62 11.62
CA CYS A 226 5.43 10.26 11.83
C CYS A 226 6.09 9.74 10.55
N LYS A 227 7.43 9.65 10.57
CA LYS A 227 8.23 9.21 9.43
C LYS A 227 7.91 7.79 9.00
N GLU A 228 7.62 6.92 9.96
CA GLU A 228 7.32 5.51 9.72
C GLU A 228 5.94 5.28 9.12
N THR A 229 5.05 6.27 9.12
CA THR A 229 3.75 6.18 8.43
C THR A 229 3.61 7.19 7.29
N ASN A 230 4.53 8.15 7.19
CA ASN A 230 4.45 9.31 6.29
C ASN A 230 3.14 10.11 6.45
N ILE A 231 2.68 10.25 7.69
CA ILE A 231 1.46 11.01 8.01
C ILE A 231 1.85 12.21 8.87
N LEU A 232 1.29 13.37 8.51
CA LEU A 232 1.29 14.57 9.31
C LEU A 232 -0.03 14.62 10.08
N TYR A 233 0.06 14.80 11.39
CA TYR A 233 -1.07 14.89 12.31
C TYR A 233 -1.19 16.34 12.76
N ALA A 234 -2.42 16.87 12.76
CA ALA A 234 -2.76 18.14 13.38
C ALA A 234 -3.89 17.94 14.38
N ILE A 235 -3.81 18.62 15.53
CA ILE A 235 -4.90 18.66 16.49
C ILE A 235 -5.44 20.09 16.64
N TYR A 236 -6.73 20.19 16.92
CA TYR A 236 -7.44 21.45 17.10
C TYR A 236 -8.22 21.41 18.42
N ASP A 237 -7.84 22.25 19.37
CA ASP A 237 -8.34 22.20 20.74
C ASP A 237 -9.84 22.50 20.83
N ALA A 238 -10.29 23.70 20.44
CA ALA A 238 -11.70 24.08 20.52
C ALA A 238 -12.66 23.12 19.78
N ALA A 239 -12.14 22.36 18.79
CA ALA A 239 -12.92 21.39 18.04
C ALA A 239 -12.83 19.95 18.61
N ASN A 240 -11.92 19.68 19.54
CA ASN A 240 -11.52 18.34 19.98
C ASN A 240 -11.31 17.42 18.78
N LEU A 241 -10.49 17.86 17.83
CA LEU A 241 -10.35 17.25 16.51
C LEU A 241 -8.89 16.88 16.27
N MET A 242 -8.67 15.67 15.76
CA MET A 242 -7.42 15.30 15.12
C MET A 242 -7.64 15.12 13.61
N VAL A 243 -6.71 15.62 12.81
CA VAL A 243 -6.67 15.48 11.36
C VAL A 243 -5.41 14.71 10.97
N GLU A 244 -5.58 13.58 10.30
CA GLU A 244 -4.51 12.86 9.60
C GLU A 244 -4.44 13.38 8.17
N MET A 245 -3.24 13.70 7.69
CA MET A 245 -3.05 14.19 6.33
C MET A 245 -1.69 13.79 5.75
N GLN A 246 -1.62 13.82 4.43
CA GLN A 246 -0.34 13.86 3.72
C GLN A 246 0.37 15.18 4.02
N THR A 247 1.69 15.22 3.82
CA THR A 247 2.54 16.41 4.06
C THR A 247 2.28 17.57 3.09
N ASN A 248 1.45 17.35 2.06
CA ASN A 248 0.92 18.38 1.16
C ASN A 248 -0.40 19.02 1.68
N GLY A 249 -0.93 18.57 2.83
CA GLY A 249 -2.18 19.04 3.42
C GLY A 249 -3.44 18.28 2.97
N THR A 250 -3.31 17.23 2.15
CA THR A 250 -4.44 16.39 1.74
C THR A 250 -4.91 15.54 2.92
N VAL A 251 -6.11 15.82 3.41
CA VAL A 251 -6.73 15.10 4.53
C VAL A 251 -6.99 13.65 4.15
N ILE A 252 -6.51 12.74 4.99
CA ILE A 252 -6.73 11.30 4.92
C ILE A 252 -7.94 10.91 5.77
N ARG A 253 -7.96 11.37 7.02
CA ARG A 253 -9.00 11.04 8.00
C ARG A 253 -9.08 12.09 9.09
N GLU A 254 -10.21 12.12 9.78
CA GLU A 254 -10.45 12.98 10.93
C GLU A 254 -11.00 12.14 12.08
N TYR A 255 -10.58 12.46 13.31
CA TYR A 255 -11.06 11.81 14.53
C TYR A 255 -11.52 12.83 15.55
N VAL A 256 -12.61 12.52 16.26
CA VAL A 256 -12.97 13.22 17.49
C VAL A 256 -12.02 12.76 18.59
N LEU A 257 -11.23 13.68 19.14
CA LEU A 257 -10.36 13.40 20.28
C LEU A 257 -11.22 13.21 21.54
N PRO A 258 -10.93 12.21 22.38
CA PRO A 258 -11.74 11.90 23.56
C PRO A 258 -11.36 12.74 24.80
N LEU A 259 -10.64 13.85 24.61
CA LEU A 259 -9.99 14.69 25.61
C LEU A 259 -10.56 16.12 25.60
N ASN A 260 -10.05 17.05 26.41
CA ASN A 260 -10.36 18.50 26.30
C ASN A 260 -9.10 19.32 26.58
N ASP A 261 -8.97 20.52 26.02
CA ASP A 261 -7.83 21.42 26.25
C ASP A 261 -6.50 20.77 25.76
N GLN A 262 -6.46 20.26 24.51
CA GLN A 262 -5.30 19.52 23.97
C GLN A 262 -4.24 20.46 23.41
N GLU A 263 -2.98 20.22 23.77
CA GLU A 263 -1.87 21.17 23.54
C GLU A 263 -0.58 20.49 23.06
N GLY A 264 -0.73 19.33 22.41
CA GLY A 264 0.39 18.63 21.80
C GLY A 264 0.05 17.19 21.47
N ILE A 265 0.65 16.66 20.41
CA ILE A 265 0.44 15.28 19.96
C ILE A 265 1.76 14.63 19.57
N ALA A 266 1.92 13.33 19.85
CA ALA A 266 2.95 12.51 19.26
C ALA A 266 2.40 11.11 18.96
N ILE A 267 2.79 10.54 17.82
CA ILE A 267 2.40 9.19 17.43
C ILE A 267 3.63 8.30 17.50
N ILE A 268 3.55 7.22 18.26
CA ILE A 268 4.59 6.20 18.32
C ILE A 268 4.10 4.96 17.58
N PRO A 269 4.63 4.68 16.38
CA PRO A 269 4.23 3.52 15.59
C PRO A 269 4.74 2.22 16.19
N SER A 270 3.96 1.15 16.05
CA SER A 270 4.40 -0.21 16.35
C SER A 270 4.90 -0.87 15.08
N GLY A 271 6.10 -1.45 15.12
CA GLY A 271 6.71 -2.12 13.96
C GLY A 271 5.94 -3.34 13.43
N SER A 272 4.79 -3.71 14.03
CA SER A 272 3.97 -4.86 13.62
C SER A 272 2.46 -4.72 13.85
N GLY A 273 1.91 -3.51 14.05
CA GLY A 273 0.47 -3.34 14.32
C GLY A 273 0.07 -1.97 14.84
N ASP A 274 -0.94 -1.92 15.71
CA ASP A 274 -1.38 -0.71 16.38
C ASP A 274 -0.26 -0.09 17.23
N GLY A 275 -0.08 1.22 17.12
CA GLY A 275 0.83 2.04 17.91
C GLY A 275 0.11 2.80 19.01
N GLU A 276 0.70 3.90 19.44
CA GLU A 276 0.27 4.69 20.60
C GLU A 276 0.14 6.16 20.19
N ALA A 277 -0.94 6.81 20.59
CA ALA A 277 -1.06 8.26 20.48
C ALA A 277 -0.87 8.90 21.86
N TYR A 278 0.03 9.86 21.94
CA TYR A 278 0.25 10.67 23.12
C TYR A 278 -0.34 12.05 22.88
N VAL A 279 -1.14 12.54 23.82
CA VAL A 279 -1.78 13.85 23.74
C VAL A 279 -1.58 14.58 25.05
N ALA A 280 -0.98 15.77 24.99
CA ALA A 280 -0.81 16.64 26.15
C ALA A 280 -2.07 17.49 26.36
N GLU A 281 -2.42 17.76 27.62
CA GLU A 281 -3.52 18.67 27.98
C GLU A 281 -2.99 19.82 28.85
N ASP A 282 -3.55 21.02 28.65
CA ASP A 282 -3.15 22.30 29.25
C ASP A 282 -3.03 22.25 30.79
N GLN A 283 -3.77 21.37 31.47
CA GLN A 283 -3.72 21.22 32.94
C GLN A 283 -2.57 20.34 33.46
N GLY A 284 -1.60 19.98 32.62
CA GLY A 284 -0.39 19.23 33.01
C GLY A 284 -0.53 17.72 32.95
N SER A 285 -1.50 17.20 32.20
CA SER A 285 -1.66 15.76 31.92
C SER A 285 -1.03 15.40 30.58
N LEU A 286 -0.58 14.14 30.47
CA LEU A 286 -0.13 13.56 29.22
C LEU A 286 -0.83 12.22 29.07
N TRP A 287 -1.73 12.12 28.11
CA TRP A 287 -2.54 10.93 27.90
C TRP A 287 -1.92 10.04 26.85
N ARG A 288 -1.68 8.78 27.21
CA ARG A 288 -1.42 7.70 26.26
C ARG A 288 -2.74 7.04 25.89
N LEU A 289 -3.11 7.12 24.62
CA LEU A 289 -4.34 6.60 24.04
C LEU A 289 -4.03 5.37 23.18
N GLU A 290 -4.63 4.23 23.53
CA GLU A 290 -4.27 2.92 22.97
C GLU A 290 -5.52 2.05 22.71
N PRO A 291 -5.49 1.17 21.69
CA PRO A 291 -4.54 1.18 20.57
C PRO A 291 -4.79 2.39 19.66
N TYR A 292 -3.74 2.92 19.04
CA TYR A 292 -3.86 3.84 17.92
C TYR A 292 -3.45 3.13 16.62
N PRO A 293 -4.31 3.04 15.59
CA PRO A 293 -3.96 2.33 14.37
C PRO A 293 -2.85 3.07 13.62
N THR A 294 -1.61 2.62 13.76
CA THR A 294 -0.42 3.17 13.07
C THR A 294 0.01 2.36 11.87
N ALA A 295 -0.60 1.20 11.64
CA ALA A 295 -0.59 0.61 10.33
C ALA A 295 -1.33 1.58 9.40
N CYS A 296 -0.65 2.09 8.35
CA CYS A 296 -1.32 2.78 7.27
C CYS A 296 -2.48 1.92 6.81
N THR A 297 -3.72 2.32 7.15
CA THR A 297 -4.89 1.55 6.75
C THR A 297 -4.96 1.60 5.23
N GLY A 298 -4.59 0.50 4.55
CA GLY A 298 -4.85 0.36 3.11
C GLY A 298 -3.89 -0.51 2.29
N ILE A 299 -2.62 -0.70 2.69
CA ILE A 299 -1.65 -1.47 1.90
C ILE A 299 -1.48 -2.87 2.50
N ASP A 300 -2.08 -3.88 1.87
CA ASP A 300 -1.92 -5.28 2.26
C ASP A 300 -0.60 -5.84 1.72
N THR A 301 0.33 -6.17 2.62
CA THR A 301 1.64 -6.77 2.29
C THR A 301 1.67 -8.28 2.49
N SER A 302 0.53 -8.89 2.81
CA SER A 302 0.44 -10.32 3.08
C SER A 302 0.77 -11.10 1.81
N PRO A 303 1.63 -12.12 1.89
CA PRO A 303 1.78 -13.04 0.75
C PRO A 303 0.46 -13.77 0.50
N PRO A 304 0.27 -14.34 -0.72
CA PRO A 304 -0.84 -15.20 -1.03
C PRO A 304 -1.08 -16.26 0.04
N SER A 305 -2.33 -16.46 0.43
CA SER A 305 -2.70 -17.45 1.46
C SER A 305 -2.53 -18.91 1.01
N ALA A 306 -2.40 -19.13 -0.30
CA ALA A 306 -2.12 -20.40 -0.96
C ALA A 306 -1.05 -20.20 -2.05
N ALA A 307 -0.47 -21.29 -2.55
CA ALA A 307 0.55 -21.20 -3.59
C ALA A 307 -0.02 -20.64 -4.90
N GLU A 308 0.60 -19.58 -5.42
CA GLU A 308 0.25 -18.89 -6.66
C GLU A 308 1.37 -19.04 -7.69
N LYS A 309 1.04 -19.20 -8.97
CA LYS A 309 2.06 -19.41 -10.02
C LYS A 309 2.50 -18.10 -10.67
N LEU A 310 3.82 -17.93 -10.71
CA LEU A 310 4.49 -16.80 -11.34
C LEU A 310 5.41 -17.30 -12.47
N CYS A 311 5.29 -16.74 -13.67
CA CYS A 311 6.26 -16.93 -14.74
C CYS A 311 7.17 -15.70 -14.86
N PHE A 312 8.48 -15.91 -14.77
CA PHE A 312 9.46 -14.87 -15.04
C PHE A 312 9.95 -14.96 -16.50
N ILE A 313 9.51 -14.02 -17.35
CA ILE A 313 10.04 -13.85 -18.69
C ILE A 313 11.35 -13.08 -18.61
N HIS A 314 12.44 -13.77 -18.87
CA HIS A 314 13.76 -13.18 -18.90
C HIS A 314 14.73 -14.00 -19.75
N HIS A 315 15.87 -13.37 -19.99
CA HIS A 315 17.13 -14.00 -20.31
C HIS A 315 18.26 -13.31 -19.53
N SER A 316 19.41 -13.99 -19.44
CA SER A 316 20.62 -13.57 -18.70
C SER A 316 20.38 -13.20 -17.23
N CYS A 317 20.32 -11.90 -16.87
CA CYS A 317 20.31 -11.41 -15.49
C CYS A 317 19.17 -11.98 -14.63
N GLY A 318 18.06 -12.40 -15.24
CA GLY A 318 16.94 -12.98 -14.48
C GLY A 318 17.28 -14.33 -13.86
N SER A 319 18.10 -15.15 -14.54
CA SER A 319 18.61 -16.41 -13.94
C SER A 319 19.49 -16.12 -12.73
N ASN A 320 20.34 -15.09 -12.79
CA ASN A 320 21.16 -14.66 -11.66
C ASN A 320 20.31 -14.14 -10.51
N TRP A 321 19.23 -13.41 -10.81
CA TRP A 321 18.32 -12.91 -9.80
C TRP A 321 17.58 -14.05 -9.08
N LEU A 322 17.14 -15.08 -9.82
CA LEU A 322 16.49 -16.27 -9.29
C LEU A 322 17.42 -17.16 -8.45
N ALA A 323 18.68 -17.32 -8.86
CA ALA A 323 19.59 -18.32 -8.32
C ALA A 323 19.96 -18.11 -6.84
N ASP A 324 20.02 -19.22 -6.10
CA ASP A 324 20.48 -19.25 -4.70
C ASP A 324 21.96 -18.86 -4.59
N GLY A 325 22.28 -18.01 -3.63
CA GLY A 325 23.61 -17.45 -3.42
C GLY A 325 23.96 -16.27 -4.33
N ASN A 326 23.18 -16.03 -5.39
CA ASN A 326 23.19 -14.79 -6.15
C ASN A 326 21.99 -13.95 -5.71
N GLY A 327 20.95 -13.74 -6.51
CA GLY A 327 19.84 -12.88 -6.12
C GLY A 327 18.86 -13.43 -5.09
N ASN A 328 18.82 -14.75 -4.89
CA ASN A 328 17.90 -15.42 -3.96
C ASN A 328 16.40 -15.15 -4.22
N LEU A 329 16.02 -14.62 -5.38
CA LEU A 329 14.63 -14.28 -5.67
C LEU A 329 13.75 -15.53 -5.62
N GLY A 330 14.18 -16.65 -6.23
CA GLY A 330 13.39 -17.89 -6.25
C GLY A 330 13.05 -18.41 -4.85
N THR A 331 14.05 -18.48 -3.96
CA THR A 331 13.85 -18.89 -2.56
C THR A 331 12.93 -17.93 -1.80
N ASN A 332 13.07 -16.62 -1.98
CA ASN A 332 12.22 -15.64 -1.29
C ASN A 332 10.77 -15.65 -1.81
N LEU A 333 10.58 -15.84 -3.12
CA LEU A 333 9.28 -16.01 -3.75
C LEU A 333 8.56 -17.27 -3.22
N ASN A 334 9.25 -18.41 -3.17
CA ASN A 334 8.70 -19.63 -2.56
C ASN A 334 8.35 -19.46 -1.08
N GLY A 335 9.17 -18.72 -0.32
CA GLY A 335 8.86 -18.35 1.07
C GLY A 335 7.59 -17.49 1.22
N ASN A 336 7.16 -16.83 0.14
CA ASN A 336 5.94 -16.02 0.05
C ASN A 336 4.85 -16.69 -0.80
N ASN A 337 4.86 -18.03 -0.90
CA ASN A 337 3.85 -18.81 -1.62
C ASN A 337 3.78 -18.55 -3.14
N TYR A 338 4.83 -18.02 -3.78
CA TYR A 338 4.90 -17.95 -5.24
C TYR A 338 5.68 -19.15 -5.78
N PHE A 339 5.01 -20.02 -6.55
CA PHE A 339 5.64 -21.09 -7.30
C PHE A 339 6.17 -20.53 -8.62
N VAL A 340 7.49 -20.64 -8.83
CA VAL A 340 8.17 -19.91 -9.90
C VAL A 340 8.42 -20.82 -11.10
N THR A 341 7.99 -20.35 -12.27
CA THR A 341 8.42 -20.84 -13.58
C THR A 341 9.18 -19.73 -14.30
N GLU A 342 9.94 -20.07 -15.34
CA GLU A 342 10.72 -19.07 -16.07
C GLU A 342 10.88 -19.42 -17.55
N THR A 343 11.15 -18.38 -18.34
CA THR A 343 11.76 -18.52 -19.66
C THR A 343 13.28 -18.38 -19.53
N TYR A 344 14.01 -18.75 -20.58
CA TYR A 344 15.47 -18.70 -20.62
C TYR A 344 15.95 -18.60 -22.07
N TYR A 345 17.25 -18.38 -22.29
CA TYR A 345 17.85 -18.45 -23.62
C TYR A 345 17.49 -19.75 -24.34
N GLY A 346 16.98 -19.70 -25.57
CA GLY A 346 16.52 -20.90 -26.26
C GLY A 346 15.05 -21.26 -26.03
N TRP A 347 14.31 -20.52 -25.19
CA TRP A 347 12.94 -20.92 -24.84
C TRP A 347 12.01 -20.73 -26.04
N ASP A 348 11.31 -21.80 -26.41
CA ASP A 348 10.37 -21.85 -27.52
C ASP A 348 8.93 -21.73 -27.01
N ALA A 349 8.16 -20.78 -27.52
CA ALA A 349 6.71 -20.83 -27.41
C ALA A 349 6.15 -21.79 -28.48
N GLU A 350 6.61 -21.62 -29.72
CA GLU A 350 6.37 -22.54 -30.82
C GLU A 350 7.69 -23.20 -31.27
N PRO A 351 7.67 -24.43 -31.79
CA PRO A 351 8.90 -25.15 -32.12
C PRO A 351 9.86 -24.35 -33.01
N GLY A 352 11.05 -24.02 -32.46
CA GLY A 352 12.13 -23.33 -33.15
C GLY A 352 11.93 -21.82 -33.35
N ASP A 353 10.99 -21.19 -32.65
CA ASP A 353 10.85 -19.72 -32.67
C ASP A 353 11.89 -19.00 -31.82
N ASN A 354 12.52 -19.70 -30.88
CA ASN A 354 13.58 -19.23 -30.01
C ASN A 354 13.23 -17.92 -29.29
N LEU A 355 11.97 -17.79 -28.88
CA LEU A 355 11.43 -16.54 -28.36
C LEU A 355 12.20 -16.02 -27.13
N GLY A 356 12.75 -16.93 -26.31
CA GLY A 356 13.58 -16.60 -25.15
C GLY A 356 14.87 -15.82 -25.45
N ASP A 357 15.34 -15.80 -26.69
CA ASP A 357 16.48 -14.98 -27.12
C ASP A 357 16.08 -13.53 -27.47
N HIS A 358 14.77 -13.26 -27.58
CA HIS A 358 14.18 -12.00 -28.05
C HIS A 358 13.48 -11.29 -26.91
N THR A 359 14.25 -10.79 -25.96
CA THR A 359 13.75 -10.21 -24.71
C THR A 359 14.17 -8.74 -24.58
N ASP A 360 14.56 -8.10 -25.66
CA ASP A 360 14.82 -6.66 -25.67
C ASP A 360 13.51 -5.87 -25.68
N THR A 361 13.56 -4.58 -25.33
CA THR A 361 12.34 -3.75 -25.27
C THR A 361 11.55 -3.79 -26.57
N THR A 362 12.21 -3.78 -27.72
CA THR A 362 11.58 -3.86 -29.05
C THR A 362 10.86 -5.17 -29.34
N ASP A 363 11.18 -6.24 -28.60
CA ASP A 363 10.61 -7.56 -28.83
C ASP A 363 9.28 -7.78 -28.08
N TRP A 364 8.93 -6.93 -27.11
CA TRP A 364 7.72 -7.11 -26.30
C TRP A 364 6.42 -7.30 -27.10
N PRO A 365 6.16 -6.58 -28.20
CA PRO A 365 4.97 -6.84 -29.03
C PRO A 365 4.90 -8.27 -29.61
N SER A 366 6.05 -8.95 -29.76
CA SER A 366 6.11 -10.35 -30.22
C SER A 366 5.76 -11.36 -29.11
N TRP A 367 5.95 -10.98 -27.85
CA TRP A 367 5.54 -11.76 -26.67
C TRP A 367 4.05 -11.56 -26.36
N PHE A 368 3.63 -10.30 -26.18
CA PHE A 368 2.32 -9.96 -25.66
C PHE A 368 1.23 -9.96 -26.73
N ASN A 369 0.87 -11.16 -27.17
CA ASN A 369 -0.22 -11.39 -28.11
C ASN A 369 -0.93 -12.72 -27.82
N GLY A 370 -2.10 -12.91 -28.45
CA GLY A 370 -2.93 -14.11 -28.26
C GLY A 370 -2.36 -15.41 -28.80
N THR A 371 -1.17 -15.40 -29.42
CA THR A 371 -0.49 -16.62 -29.91
C THR A 371 0.60 -17.08 -28.96
N LYS A 372 1.45 -16.16 -28.45
CA LYS A 372 2.62 -16.53 -27.64
C LYS A 372 2.32 -16.63 -26.16
N MET A 373 1.54 -15.71 -25.58
CA MET A 373 1.26 -15.70 -24.14
C MET A 373 0.58 -16.97 -23.60
N PRO A 374 -0.29 -17.70 -24.32
CA PRO A 374 -0.81 -18.99 -23.85
C PRO A 374 0.28 -20.02 -23.48
N TYR A 375 1.44 -19.95 -24.13
CA TYR A 375 2.59 -20.80 -23.79
C TYR A 375 3.29 -20.36 -22.51
N VAL A 376 3.32 -19.05 -22.24
CA VAL A 376 3.83 -18.51 -20.97
C VAL A 376 2.88 -18.87 -19.82
N TYR A 377 1.57 -18.72 -20.01
CA TYR A 377 0.56 -19.11 -19.03
C TYR A 377 0.66 -20.59 -18.67
N SER A 378 0.82 -21.47 -19.65
CA SER A 378 0.95 -22.91 -19.40
C SER A 378 2.38 -23.39 -19.10
N ASN A 379 3.36 -22.48 -19.04
CA ASN A 379 4.76 -22.84 -18.80
C ASN A 379 4.92 -23.53 -17.43
N GLY A 380 5.69 -24.62 -17.41
CA GLY A 380 6.07 -25.35 -16.21
C GLY A 380 7.58 -25.47 -16.03
N SER A 381 8.37 -24.84 -16.91
CA SER A 381 9.81 -24.91 -16.88
C SER A 381 10.39 -24.03 -15.78
N HIS A 382 11.40 -24.55 -15.08
CA HIS A 382 12.22 -23.82 -14.13
C HIS A 382 13.66 -24.39 -14.21
N TYR A 383 14.65 -23.51 -14.38
CA TYR A 383 16.03 -23.88 -14.69
C TYR A 383 17.05 -23.27 -13.70
N ALA A 384 16.93 -21.97 -13.42
CA ALA A 384 17.86 -21.22 -12.57
C ALA A 384 17.68 -21.52 -11.07
N TYR A 385 16.52 -22.05 -10.70
CA TYR A 385 16.12 -22.31 -9.33
C TYR A 385 15.31 -23.60 -9.21
N ALA A 386 15.30 -24.20 -8.01
CA ALA A 386 14.51 -25.39 -7.70
C ALA A 386 13.42 -25.04 -6.68
N ASN A 387 12.15 -25.12 -7.08
CA ASN A 387 11.02 -24.88 -6.19
C ASN A 387 11.03 -25.82 -4.97
N THR A 388 10.81 -25.23 -3.79
CA THR A 388 10.67 -25.88 -2.49
C THR A 388 9.21 -26.06 -2.06
N ILE A 389 8.28 -25.37 -2.72
CA ILE A 389 6.83 -25.55 -2.54
C ILE A 389 6.24 -26.42 -3.66
N ALA A 390 5.07 -27.02 -3.40
CA ALA A 390 4.39 -27.85 -4.39
C ALA A 390 3.78 -27.01 -5.51
N ASP A 391 3.86 -27.50 -6.75
CA ASP A 391 3.15 -26.90 -7.89
C ASP A 391 1.63 -26.94 -7.62
N PRO A 392 0.95 -25.77 -7.52
CA PRO A 392 -0.50 -25.73 -7.32
C PRO A 392 -1.30 -26.19 -8.55
N GLY A 393 -0.63 -26.40 -9.70
CA GLY A 393 -1.24 -26.64 -11.00
C GLY A 393 -1.82 -25.37 -11.62
N GLY A 394 -2.44 -25.50 -12.79
CA GLY A 394 -3.03 -24.35 -13.49
C GLY A 394 -2.00 -23.46 -14.22
N ASP A 395 -2.50 -22.32 -14.66
CA ASP A 395 -1.71 -21.33 -15.40
C ASP A 395 -0.84 -20.49 -14.46
N ASN A 396 0.19 -19.86 -15.00
CA ASN A 396 0.86 -18.74 -14.36
C ASN A 396 -0.08 -17.53 -14.43
N ASP A 397 -0.50 -17.05 -13.26
CA ASP A 397 -1.40 -15.91 -13.12
C ASP A 397 -0.63 -14.59 -12.94
N ILE A 398 0.64 -14.68 -12.52
CA ILE A 398 1.55 -13.54 -12.41
C ILE A 398 2.65 -13.67 -13.46
N ILE A 399 2.83 -12.63 -14.27
CA ILE A 399 3.87 -12.55 -15.30
C ILE A 399 4.83 -11.42 -14.93
N LEU A 400 5.99 -11.80 -14.39
CA LEU A 400 7.12 -10.89 -14.23
C LEU A 400 7.91 -10.89 -15.53
N PHE A 401 8.29 -9.73 -16.05
CA PHE A 401 9.11 -9.66 -17.26
C PHE A 401 10.11 -8.51 -17.17
N LYS A 402 11.26 -8.69 -17.82
CA LYS A 402 12.30 -7.67 -17.88
C LYS A 402 13.08 -7.73 -19.18
N SER A 403 13.65 -6.60 -19.61
CA SER A 403 14.54 -6.59 -20.76
C SER A 403 15.99 -6.91 -20.38
N CYS A 404 16.84 -7.06 -21.39
CA CYS A 404 18.27 -7.23 -21.22
C CYS A 404 18.94 -5.94 -20.73
N TYR A 405 20.12 -6.03 -20.10
CA TYR A 405 20.84 -4.85 -19.62
C TYR A 405 21.21 -3.83 -20.71
N PRO A 406 21.45 -4.18 -22.01
CA PRO A 406 21.69 -3.18 -23.04
C PRO A 406 20.50 -2.27 -23.31
N CYS A 407 19.28 -2.68 -22.90
CA CYS A 407 18.11 -1.81 -22.96
C CYS A 407 18.15 -0.69 -21.90
N SER A 408 19.15 -0.67 -21.01
CA SER A 408 19.43 0.46 -20.13
C SER A 408 20.12 1.61 -20.87
N GLU A 409 20.71 1.38 -22.05
CA GLU A 409 21.24 2.44 -22.93
C GLU A 409 20.12 3.03 -23.78
N VAL A 410 19.29 3.86 -23.15
CA VAL A 410 18.21 4.60 -23.79
C VAL A 410 18.76 5.55 -24.84
N GLY A 411 18.08 5.63 -25.98
CA GLY A 411 18.50 6.44 -27.12
C GLY A 411 18.47 7.95 -26.87
N ALA A 412 18.31 8.70 -27.95
CA ALA A 412 18.30 10.17 -27.88
C ALA A 412 17.04 10.75 -27.22
N SER A 413 15.96 9.97 -27.12
CA SER A 413 14.67 10.30 -26.52
C SER A 413 14.12 9.03 -25.84
N ILE A 414 13.06 9.19 -25.04
CA ILE A 414 12.25 8.09 -24.51
C ILE A 414 10.99 7.83 -25.35
N ASP A 415 10.76 8.60 -26.42
CA ASP A 415 9.51 8.57 -27.19
C ASP A 415 9.29 7.23 -27.92
N ASP A 416 10.36 6.60 -28.40
CA ASP A 416 10.33 5.30 -29.04
C ASP A 416 10.01 4.18 -28.04
N GLU A 417 10.58 4.22 -26.84
CA GLU A 417 10.26 3.31 -25.75
C GLU A 417 8.82 3.52 -25.28
N LYS A 418 8.38 4.78 -25.11
CA LYS A 418 6.98 5.11 -24.82
C LYS A 418 6.02 4.49 -25.84
N ALA A 419 6.34 4.57 -27.13
CA ALA A 419 5.50 3.99 -28.17
C ALA A 419 5.39 2.47 -28.03
N ILE A 420 6.48 1.79 -27.66
CA ILE A 420 6.49 0.34 -27.44
C ILE A 420 5.67 -0.02 -26.20
N TYR A 421 5.94 0.57 -25.04
CA TYR A 421 5.24 0.26 -23.79
C TYR A 421 3.74 0.56 -23.90
N ASN A 422 3.35 1.69 -24.50
CA ASN A 422 1.94 1.99 -24.75
C ASN A 422 1.26 0.99 -25.69
N SER A 423 2.01 0.37 -26.62
CA SER A 423 1.45 -0.66 -27.51
C SER A 423 1.09 -1.97 -26.81
N LEU A 424 1.59 -2.19 -25.58
CA LEU A 424 1.31 -3.38 -24.77
C LEU A 424 0.00 -3.25 -23.97
N LEU A 425 -0.41 -2.03 -23.62
CA LEU A 425 -1.57 -1.77 -22.76
C LEU A 425 -2.87 -2.44 -23.26
N PRO A 426 -3.21 -2.45 -24.57
CA PRO A 426 -4.40 -3.15 -25.04
C PRO A 426 -4.38 -4.66 -24.79
N TYR A 427 -3.21 -5.28 -24.74
CA TYR A 427 -3.08 -6.69 -24.38
C TYR A 427 -3.37 -6.88 -22.89
N PHE A 428 -2.78 -6.06 -22.02
CA PHE A 428 -2.98 -6.15 -20.58
C PHE A 428 -4.42 -5.85 -20.16
N GLU A 429 -5.07 -4.87 -20.81
CA GLU A 429 -6.47 -4.52 -20.56
C GLU A 429 -7.43 -5.66 -20.89
N ALA A 430 -7.07 -6.50 -21.87
CA ALA A 430 -7.84 -7.67 -22.25
C ALA A 430 -7.63 -8.91 -21.36
N HIS A 431 -6.66 -8.87 -20.43
CA HIS A 431 -6.26 -9.99 -19.56
C HIS A 431 -6.17 -9.54 -18.09
N THR A 432 -7.24 -8.95 -17.57
CA THR A 432 -7.33 -8.52 -16.16
C THR A 432 -7.26 -9.70 -15.18
N ASP A 433 -7.48 -10.92 -15.66
CA ASP A 433 -7.27 -12.18 -14.95
C ASP A 433 -5.78 -12.54 -14.73
N LYS A 434 -4.85 -11.70 -15.20
CA LYS A 434 -3.40 -11.86 -15.04
C LYS A 434 -2.78 -10.59 -14.48
N LEU A 435 -1.80 -10.73 -13.59
CA LEU A 435 -0.96 -9.63 -13.10
C LEU A 435 0.33 -9.54 -13.92
N PHE A 436 0.56 -8.43 -14.60
CA PHE A 436 1.76 -8.15 -15.36
C PHE A 436 2.67 -7.20 -14.59
N ILE A 437 3.93 -7.59 -14.40
CA ILE A 437 4.91 -6.81 -13.65
C ILE A 437 6.12 -6.59 -14.53
N LEU A 438 6.36 -5.34 -14.92
CA LEU A 438 7.60 -4.94 -15.59
C LEU A 438 8.67 -4.69 -14.53
N ALA A 439 9.77 -5.44 -14.57
CA ALA A 439 11.02 -5.01 -13.96
C ALA A 439 11.84 -4.27 -15.03
N THR A 440 12.22 -3.01 -14.76
CA THR A 440 13.06 -2.21 -15.68
C THR A 440 14.39 -2.94 -15.98
N PRO A 441 15.02 -2.71 -17.15
CA PRO A 441 16.29 -3.38 -17.45
C PRO A 441 17.33 -3.06 -16.39
N PRO A 442 18.05 -4.04 -15.83
CA PRO A 442 19.17 -3.73 -14.95
C PRO A 442 20.21 -2.92 -15.73
N GLY A 443 20.84 -1.94 -15.10
CA GLY A 443 21.93 -1.19 -15.73
C GLY A 443 23.12 -2.08 -16.04
N GLU A 444 23.84 -1.78 -17.13
CA GLU A 444 25.21 -2.28 -17.29
C GLU A 444 26.13 -1.69 -16.18
N THR A 445 27.40 -2.10 -16.14
CA THR A 445 28.35 -1.51 -15.18
C THR A 445 28.38 0.02 -15.30
N VAL A 446 28.39 0.53 -16.53
CA VAL A 446 28.38 1.95 -16.86
C VAL A 446 27.32 2.19 -17.93
N VAL A 447 26.36 3.06 -17.64
CA VAL A 447 25.30 3.46 -18.57
C VAL A 447 25.55 4.89 -19.02
N SER A 448 25.92 5.05 -20.29
CA SER A 448 26.27 6.34 -20.87
C SER A 448 25.06 7.27 -20.98
N SER A 449 23.86 6.70 -21.18
CA SER A 449 22.60 7.41 -21.27
C SER A 449 21.87 7.57 -19.93
N TYR A 450 22.52 7.37 -18.77
CA TYR A 450 21.85 7.19 -17.48
C TYR A 450 20.79 8.25 -17.12
N VAL A 451 20.97 9.50 -17.58
CA VAL A 451 19.97 10.58 -17.44
C VAL A 451 18.66 10.25 -18.15
N ARG A 452 18.73 9.75 -19.39
CA ARG A 452 17.57 9.32 -20.19
C ARG A 452 16.98 8.03 -19.65
N THR A 453 17.83 7.13 -19.17
CA THR A 453 17.38 5.88 -18.55
C THR A 453 16.58 6.16 -17.28
N LYS A 454 17.05 7.09 -16.44
CA LYS A 454 16.29 7.60 -15.30
C LYS A 454 14.96 8.23 -15.75
N GLU A 455 14.99 9.10 -16.76
CA GLU A 455 13.78 9.73 -17.31
C GLU A 455 12.74 8.68 -17.78
N LEU A 456 13.19 7.60 -18.41
CA LEU A 456 12.32 6.48 -18.80
C LEU A 456 11.75 5.75 -17.57
N CYS A 457 12.59 5.43 -16.59
CA CYS A 457 12.17 4.68 -15.40
C CYS A 457 11.21 5.51 -14.53
N ASP A 458 11.48 6.80 -14.35
CA ASP A 458 10.58 7.74 -13.67
C ASP A 458 9.22 7.79 -14.40
N TRP A 459 9.21 7.86 -15.74
CA TRP A 459 7.96 7.79 -16.51
C TRP A 459 7.24 6.44 -16.40
N LEU A 460 7.96 5.32 -16.29
CA LEU A 460 7.33 4.00 -16.15
C LEU A 460 6.67 3.81 -14.77
N VAL A 461 7.25 4.38 -13.71
CA VAL A 461 6.79 4.22 -12.33
C VAL A 461 5.71 5.24 -11.94
N ASP A 462 5.75 6.46 -12.49
CA ASP A 462 4.81 7.53 -12.15
C ASP A 462 3.36 7.14 -12.51
N GLU A 463 2.52 6.97 -11.49
CA GLU A 463 1.11 6.59 -11.65
C GLU A 463 0.20 7.76 -12.08
N ASP A 464 0.62 9.00 -11.82
CA ASP A 464 -0.17 10.21 -12.08
C ASP A 464 0.04 10.74 -13.50
N THR A 465 1.28 10.69 -13.99
CA THR A 465 1.66 11.29 -15.28
C THR A 465 2.45 10.35 -16.20
N GLY A 466 2.80 9.17 -15.71
CA GLY A 466 3.64 8.20 -16.39
C GLY A 466 2.93 7.25 -17.35
N TRP A 467 3.46 6.03 -17.48
CA TRP A 467 3.01 5.01 -18.43
C TRP A 467 1.59 4.53 -18.13
N LEU A 468 1.29 4.36 -16.86
CA LEU A 468 -0.01 3.86 -16.40
C LEU A 468 -0.98 4.98 -16.04
N ALA A 469 -0.61 6.25 -16.31
CA ALA A 469 -1.50 7.38 -16.10
C ALA A 469 -2.80 7.23 -16.92
N GLY A 470 -3.90 6.95 -16.23
CA GLY A 470 -5.21 6.70 -16.84
C GLY A 470 -5.48 5.24 -17.24
N TYR A 471 -4.59 4.30 -16.92
CA TYR A 471 -4.88 2.86 -17.02
C TYR A 471 -5.82 2.45 -15.89
N ALA A 472 -6.97 1.86 -16.23
CA ALA A 472 -8.08 1.71 -15.29
C ALA A 472 -7.98 0.50 -14.33
N ASN A 473 -7.10 -0.46 -14.61
CA ASN A 473 -7.07 -1.75 -13.92
C ASN A 473 -5.81 -1.89 -13.05
N ASN A 474 -5.91 -2.67 -11.97
CA ASN A 474 -4.79 -2.94 -11.05
C ASN A 474 -3.89 -4.11 -11.48
N ASN A 475 -3.93 -4.50 -12.75
CA ASN A 475 -3.29 -5.71 -13.24
C ASN A 475 -1.95 -5.46 -13.96
N VAL A 476 -1.44 -4.22 -13.94
CA VAL A 476 -0.12 -3.86 -14.48
C VAL A 476 0.63 -3.06 -13.43
N ARG A 477 1.90 -3.43 -13.17
CA ARG A 477 2.77 -2.79 -12.19
C ARG A 477 4.20 -2.69 -12.70
N VAL A 478 4.98 -1.78 -12.13
CA VAL A 478 6.38 -1.55 -12.49
C VAL A 478 7.25 -1.62 -11.25
N PHE A 479 8.31 -2.42 -11.31
CA PHE A 479 9.41 -2.41 -10.35
C PHE A 479 10.65 -1.80 -11.02
N ASP A 480 11.18 -0.73 -10.43
CA ASP A 480 12.33 -0.03 -10.98
C ASP A 480 13.65 -0.69 -10.59
N PHE A 481 13.90 -1.85 -11.19
CA PHE A 481 15.10 -2.64 -10.97
C PHE A 481 16.38 -1.89 -11.36
N TYR A 482 16.34 -1.06 -12.41
CA TYR A 482 17.42 -0.13 -12.77
C TYR A 482 17.71 0.84 -11.63
N GLY A 483 16.69 1.55 -11.15
CA GLY A 483 16.81 2.52 -10.06
C GLY A 483 17.37 1.90 -8.80
N VAL A 484 16.86 0.75 -8.38
CA VAL A 484 17.34 0.03 -7.19
C VAL A 484 18.83 -0.34 -7.31
N LEU A 485 19.30 -0.67 -8.51
CA LEU A 485 20.69 -1.04 -8.75
C LEU A 485 21.58 0.15 -9.13
N SER A 486 21.04 1.35 -9.31
CA SER A 486 21.82 2.51 -9.73
C SER A 486 22.82 2.94 -8.65
N GLU A 487 22.41 2.97 -7.38
CA GLU A 487 23.24 3.39 -6.24
C GLU A 487 22.83 2.71 -4.93
N THR A 488 23.68 2.84 -3.91
CA THR A 488 23.40 2.27 -2.58
C THR A 488 22.17 2.84 -1.89
N ASP A 489 21.90 4.12 -2.10
CA ASP A 489 20.79 4.91 -1.55
C ASP A 489 19.67 5.22 -2.56
N SER A 490 19.74 4.65 -3.76
CA SER A 490 18.58 4.58 -4.66
C SER A 490 17.65 3.44 -4.25
N HIS A 491 16.34 3.64 -4.31
CA HIS A 491 15.36 2.68 -3.82
C HIS A 491 14.09 2.67 -4.68
N HIS A 492 13.48 1.49 -4.80
CA HIS A 492 12.07 1.33 -5.15
C HIS A 492 11.53 0.27 -4.21
N ARG A 493 11.00 0.68 -3.06
CA ARG A 493 10.65 -0.22 -1.96
C ARG A 493 9.43 0.26 -1.20
N LEU A 494 8.79 -0.67 -0.49
CA LEU A 494 7.87 -0.31 0.58
C LEU A 494 8.68 -0.02 1.85
N ILE A 495 8.57 1.21 2.38
CA ILE A 495 9.15 1.59 3.66
C ILE A 495 8.16 2.46 4.42
N GLY A 496 7.89 2.13 5.67
CA GLY A 496 6.96 2.90 6.50
C GLY A 496 5.55 3.02 5.90
N GLY A 497 5.04 1.95 5.31
CA GLY A 497 3.69 1.93 4.72
C GLY A 497 3.52 2.84 3.48
N SER A 498 4.62 3.32 2.89
CA SER A 498 4.63 4.10 1.65
C SER A 498 5.59 3.49 0.65
N ILE A 499 5.24 3.54 -0.63
CA ILE A 499 6.17 3.20 -1.71
C ILE A 499 7.14 4.36 -1.85
N GLN A 500 8.42 4.10 -1.59
CA GLN A 500 9.52 5.00 -1.85
C GLN A 500 10.11 4.65 -3.21
N HIS A 501 10.15 5.63 -4.12
CA HIS A 501 10.90 5.58 -5.37
C HIS A 501 11.86 6.77 -5.41
N THR A 502 13.16 6.50 -5.30
CA THR A 502 14.19 7.53 -5.16
C THR A 502 15.46 7.14 -5.91
N TYR A 503 16.05 8.12 -6.60
CA TYR A 503 17.40 8.00 -7.17
C TYR A 503 18.38 8.82 -6.35
N SER A 504 19.53 8.22 -6.04
CA SER A 504 20.65 8.90 -5.42
C SER A 504 21.10 10.12 -6.24
N PRO A 505 21.29 11.30 -5.61
CA PRO A 505 21.91 12.45 -6.27
C PRO A 505 23.35 12.19 -6.73
N SER A 506 24.03 11.18 -6.17
CA SER A 506 25.40 10.83 -6.56
C SER A 506 25.49 9.92 -7.78
N TYR A 507 24.38 9.38 -8.26
CA TYR A 507 24.41 8.46 -9.39
C TYR A 507 24.91 9.15 -10.66
N ASP A 508 26.04 8.67 -11.19
CA ASP A 508 26.74 9.24 -12.34
C ASP A 508 26.68 8.36 -13.60
N GLY A 509 25.85 7.31 -13.55
CA GLY A 509 25.75 6.28 -14.59
C GLY A 509 26.55 5.01 -14.28
N THR A 510 27.37 4.99 -13.24
CA THR A 510 28.11 3.79 -12.81
C THR A 510 27.42 3.13 -11.63
N SER A 511 26.96 1.88 -11.77
CA SER A 511 26.39 1.14 -10.64
C SER A 511 27.50 0.66 -9.69
N PRO A 512 27.31 0.67 -8.35
CA PRO A 512 28.24 0.04 -7.41
C PRO A 512 28.09 -1.49 -7.34
N TYR A 513 27.06 -2.07 -7.96
CA TYR A 513 26.70 -3.49 -7.83
C TYR A 513 27.24 -4.34 -8.97
N HIS A 514 28.55 -4.31 -9.20
CA HIS A 514 29.20 -5.06 -10.28
C HIS A 514 30.51 -5.71 -9.80
N ASP A 515 30.88 -6.83 -10.44
CA ASP A 515 32.14 -7.55 -10.15
C ASP A 515 33.09 -7.57 -11.37
N GLY A 516 32.91 -6.63 -12.30
CA GLY A 516 33.66 -6.53 -13.57
C GLY A 516 33.04 -7.25 -14.76
N ASP A 517 31.83 -7.79 -14.56
CA ASP A 517 30.86 -8.21 -15.57
C ASP A 517 29.70 -7.20 -15.54
N ASP A 518 29.00 -7.01 -16.66
CA ASP A 518 27.85 -6.10 -16.78
C ASP A 518 26.57 -6.64 -16.13
N HIS A 519 26.64 -7.85 -15.58
CA HIS A 519 25.61 -8.38 -14.70
C HIS A 519 25.69 -7.77 -13.31
N PRO A 520 24.54 -7.47 -12.67
CA PRO A 520 24.53 -7.11 -11.26
C PRO A 520 25.12 -8.23 -10.42
N ASN A 521 25.96 -7.87 -9.45
CA ASN A 521 26.54 -8.83 -8.51
C ASN A 521 25.51 -9.33 -7.49
N ALA A 522 25.91 -10.29 -6.66
CA ALA A 522 25.02 -10.91 -5.67
C ALA A 522 24.45 -9.90 -4.67
N ALA A 523 25.21 -8.88 -4.27
CA ALA A 523 24.74 -7.86 -3.34
C ALA A 523 23.62 -7.01 -3.95
N GLY A 524 23.78 -6.58 -5.20
CA GLY A 524 22.75 -5.84 -5.93
C GLY A 524 21.48 -6.67 -6.15
N ASN A 525 21.62 -7.89 -6.65
CA ASN A 525 20.47 -8.76 -6.87
C ASN A 525 19.71 -9.08 -5.57
N GLN A 526 20.42 -9.26 -4.44
CA GLN A 526 19.78 -9.50 -3.14
C GLN A 526 19.08 -8.25 -2.60
N LYS A 527 19.65 -7.05 -2.80
CA LYS A 527 18.97 -5.79 -2.50
C LYS A 527 17.67 -5.68 -3.28
N ALA A 528 17.72 -5.90 -4.60
CA ALA A 528 16.53 -5.87 -5.44
C ALA A 528 15.48 -6.90 -5.03
N THR A 529 15.88 -8.12 -4.66
CA THR A 529 14.95 -9.12 -4.11
C THR A 529 14.25 -8.61 -2.85
N ALA A 530 14.99 -8.02 -1.91
CA ALA A 530 14.43 -7.53 -0.65
C ALA A 530 13.42 -6.40 -0.87
N GLU A 531 13.72 -5.48 -1.79
CA GLU A 531 12.84 -4.36 -2.12
C GLU A 531 11.61 -4.81 -2.95
N PHE A 532 11.81 -5.71 -3.91
CA PHE A 532 10.74 -6.22 -4.78
C PHE A 532 9.72 -7.08 -4.04
N LEU A 533 10.15 -7.94 -3.11
CA LEU A 533 9.28 -8.96 -2.52
C LEU A 533 8.06 -8.38 -1.79
N LEU A 534 8.27 -7.29 -1.04
CA LEU A 534 7.17 -6.61 -0.36
C LEU A 534 6.24 -5.90 -1.35
N LEU A 535 6.81 -5.24 -2.36
CA LEU A 535 6.03 -4.60 -3.42
C LEU A 535 5.21 -5.61 -4.21
N LEU A 536 5.75 -6.79 -4.52
CA LEU A 536 5.03 -7.88 -5.17
C LEU A 536 3.78 -8.28 -4.39
N ASN A 537 3.87 -8.39 -3.06
CA ASN A 537 2.70 -8.71 -2.25
C ASN A 537 1.65 -7.60 -2.32
N VAL A 538 2.07 -6.33 -2.28
CA VAL A 538 1.14 -5.19 -2.48
C VAL A 538 0.45 -5.28 -3.83
N TYR A 539 1.23 -5.44 -4.90
CA TYR A 539 0.74 -5.57 -6.28
C TYR A 539 -0.23 -6.74 -6.43
N TYR A 540 0.07 -7.87 -5.80
CA TYR A 540 -0.80 -9.04 -5.79
C TYR A 540 -2.13 -8.76 -5.10
N ASN A 541 -2.12 -8.16 -3.91
CA ASN A 541 -3.35 -7.90 -3.16
C ASN A 541 -4.22 -6.83 -3.84
N GLU A 542 -3.62 -5.73 -4.31
CA GLU A 542 -4.34 -4.70 -5.07
C GLU A 542 -4.98 -5.24 -6.36
N TRP A 543 -4.30 -6.17 -7.02
CA TRP A 543 -4.83 -6.86 -8.18
C TRP A 543 -5.98 -7.79 -7.79
N LYS A 544 -5.77 -8.67 -6.79
CA LYS A 544 -6.79 -9.62 -6.33
C LYS A 544 -8.05 -8.96 -5.79
N ASP A 545 -7.94 -7.80 -5.15
CA ASP A 545 -9.10 -7.03 -4.70
C ASP A 545 -9.99 -6.53 -5.84
N THR A 546 -9.45 -6.49 -7.07
CA THR A 546 -10.20 -6.08 -8.28
C THR A 546 -10.64 -7.24 -9.16
N VAL A 547 -10.13 -8.45 -8.93
CA VAL A 547 -10.45 -9.63 -9.72
C VAL A 547 -11.50 -10.47 -9.01
N ALA A 548 -12.60 -10.75 -9.70
CA ALA A 548 -13.56 -11.71 -9.20
C ALA A 548 -13.01 -13.15 -9.33
N ASP A 549 -13.23 -13.96 -8.31
CA ASP A 549 -12.99 -15.41 -8.30
C ASP A 549 -14.26 -16.18 -8.66
N PRO A 550 -14.17 -17.45 -9.09
CA PRO A 550 -15.33 -18.31 -9.23
C PRO A 550 -16.09 -18.51 -7.89
N PRO A 551 -17.43 -18.66 -7.90
CA PRO A 551 -18.19 -18.78 -6.66
C PRO A 551 -17.85 -20.07 -5.89
N THR A 552 -17.75 -19.96 -4.56
CA THR A 552 -17.56 -21.12 -3.69
C THR A 552 -18.91 -21.75 -3.34
N VAL A 553 -19.08 -23.04 -3.65
CA VAL A 553 -20.33 -23.78 -3.40
C VAL A 553 -20.09 -25.13 -2.72
N ALA A 554 -20.90 -25.42 -1.70
CA ALA A 554 -20.96 -26.71 -1.02
C ALA A 554 -22.17 -27.52 -1.50
N THR A 555 -21.99 -28.82 -1.78
CA THR A 555 -23.09 -29.70 -2.19
C THR A 555 -23.85 -30.24 -0.97
N THR A 556 -25.17 -30.16 -1.00
CA THR A 556 -26.03 -30.77 0.03
C THR A 556 -26.31 -32.23 -0.32
N ALA A 557 -26.18 -33.13 0.66
CA ALA A 557 -26.49 -34.54 0.49
C ALA A 557 -27.94 -34.75 0.00
N ALA A 558 -28.13 -35.71 -0.91
CA ALA A 558 -29.45 -35.92 -1.47
C ALA A 558 -30.42 -36.58 -0.48
N THR A 559 -31.69 -36.21 -0.59
CA THR A 559 -32.81 -36.66 0.24
C THR A 559 -34.01 -37.00 -0.64
N ASN A 560 -35.11 -37.46 -0.05
CA ASN A 560 -36.37 -37.78 -0.76
C ASN A 560 -36.18 -38.64 -2.01
N VAL A 561 -35.26 -39.61 -1.93
CA VAL A 561 -34.84 -40.42 -3.07
C VAL A 561 -35.94 -41.44 -3.41
N THR A 562 -36.50 -41.34 -4.61
CA THR A 562 -37.50 -42.26 -5.17
C THR A 562 -36.92 -43.04 -6.36
N SER A 563 -37.73 -43.89 -7.00
CA SER A 563 -37.29 -44.66 -8.18
C SER A 563 -36.89 -43.81 -9.38
N THR A 564 -37.35 -42.56 -9.47
CA THR A 564 -37.15 -41.69 -10.64
C THR A 564 -36.80 -40.23 -10.29
N THR A 565 -36.72 -39.89 -9.00
CA THR A 565 -36.45 -38.53 -8.53
C THR A 565 -35.61 -38.54 -7.25
N ALA A 566 -34.96 -37.43 -6.94
CA ALA A 566 -34.34 -37.15 -5.64
C ALA A 566 -34.32 -35.64 -5.42
N ASP A 567 -34.20 -35.19 -4.19
CA ASP A 567 -33.92 -33.78 -3.89
C ASP A 567 -32.46 -33.64 -3.44
N SER A 568 -31.82 -32.53 -3.80
CA SER A 568 -30.48 -32.15 -3.35
C SER A 568 -30.41 -30.62 -3.32
N GLY A 569 -29.24 -30.04 -3.49
CA GLY A 569 -29.04 -28.61 -3.50
C GLY A 569 -27.61 -28.27 -3.16
N GLY A 570 -27.43 -27.05 -2.66
CA GLY A 570 -26.15 -26.59 -2.19
C GLY A 570 -26.26 -25.30 -1.40
N ASN A 571 -25.11 -24.85 -0.91
CA ASN A 571 -24.95 -23.54 -0.31
C ASN A 571 -23.82 -22.82 -1.03
N VAL A 572 -24.13 -21.72 -1.70
CA VAL A 572 -23.12 -20.81 -2.25
C VAL A 572 -22.63 -19.95 -1.09
N THR A 573 -21.42 -20.19 -0.61
CA THR A 573 -20.85 -19.52 0.57
C THR A 573 -20.10 -18.24 0.25
N ALA A 574 -19.66 -18.08 -1.00
CA ALA A 574 -19.05 -16.85 -1.51
C ALA A 574 -19.39 -16.73 -3.00
N ASP A 575 -19.67 -15.52 -3.46
CA ASP A 575 -19.84 -15.18 -4.88
C ASP A 575 -18.51 -14.93 -5.59
N GLY A 576 -17.42 -14.79 -4.83
CA GLY A 576 -16.09 -14.54 -5.37
C GLY A 576 -15.96 -13.11 -5.90
N GLY A 577 -16.69 -12.13 -5.36
CA GLY A 577 -16.52 -10.72 -5.77
C GLY A 577 -17.33 -10.29 -7.01
N ASP A 578 -17.91 -11.24 -7.76
CA ASP A 578 -18.87 -10.94 -8.84
C ASP A 578 -20.20 -11.68 -8.63
N PRO A 579 -21.38 -11.04 -8.86
CA PRO A 579 -22.66 -11.67 -8.56
C PRO A 579 -22.86 -13.00 -9.28
N VAL A 580 -23.20 -14.04 -8.50
CA VAL A 580 -23.54 -15.36 -9.03
C VAL A 580 -24.70 -15.27 -10.03
N THR A 581 -24.44 -15.61 -11.28
CA THR A 581 -25.34 -15.57 -12.44
C THR A 581 -26.18 -16.83 -12.60
N ALA A 582 -25.75 -17.97 -12.06
CA ALA A 582 -26.55 -19.19 -11.96
C ALA A 582 -26.04 -20.11 -10.84
N ARG A 583 -26.93 -20.90 -10.24
CA ARG A 583 -26.59 -22.00 -9.32
C ARG A 583 -27.52 -23.19 -9.49
N GLY A 584 -27.07 -24.37 -9.13
CA GLY A 584 -27.88 -25.59 -9.22
C GLY A 584 -27.10 -26.85 -8.86
N VAL A 585 -27.63 -28.02 -9.22
CA VAL A 585 -26.89 -29.29 -9.14
C VAL A 585 -26.78 -29.92 -10.52
N CYS A 586 -25.65 -30.58 -10.79
CA CYS A 586 -25.43 -31.44 -11.94
C CYS A 586 -25.29 -32.90 -11.48
N TRP A 587 -25.74 -33.85 -12.31
CA TRP A 587 -25.69 -35.28 -11.97
C TRP A 587 -25.41 -36.18 -13.17
N SER A 588 -24.73 -37.30 -12.91
CA SER A 588 -24.36 -38.30 -13.91
C SER A 588 -24.13 -39.67 -13.28
N THR A 589 -24.16 -40.73 -14.08
CA THR A 589 -23.68 -42.07 -13.67
C THR A 589 -22.16 -42.16 -13.63
N SER A 590 -21.46 -41.23 -14.28
CA SER A 590 -20.00 -41.07 -14.17
C SER A 590 -19.65 -40.13 -13.01
N ALA A 591 -18.48 -40.35 -12.40
CA ALA A 591 -17.96 -39.47 -11.37
C ALA A 591 -17.69 -38.05 -11.91
N ASN A 592 -17.73 -37.05 -11.02
CA ASN A 592 -17.48 -35.64 -11.31
C ASN A 592 -18.39 -35.05 -12.42
N PRO A 593 -19.72 -35.06 -12.25
CA PRO A 593 -20.62 -34.42 -13.21
C PRO A 593 -20.31 -32.93 -13.36
N THR A 594 -20.58 -32.39 -14.55
CA THR A 594 -20.41 -30.98 -14.91
C THR A 594 -21.72 -30.40 -15.45
N THR A 595 -21.78 -29.08 -15.62
CA THR A 595 -22.95 -28.35 -16.12
C THR A 595 -23.27 -28.61 -17.61
N THR A 596 -22.38 -29.27 -18.36
CA THR A 596 -22.68 -29.66 -19.76
C THR A 596 -23.65 -30.85 -19.86
N GLY A 597 -23.83 -31.60 -18.77
CA GLY A 597 -24.74 -32.74 -18.68
C GLY A 597 -26.10 -32.40 -18.08
N ASN A 598 -26.72 -33.38 -17.41
CA ASN A 598 -27.97 -33.13 -16.68
C ASN A 598 -27.72 -32.21 -15.50
N HIS A 599 -28.46 -31.11 -15.43
CA HIS A 599 -28.36 -30.13 -14.36
C HIS A 599 -29.69 -29.40 -14.14
N THR A 600 -29.80 -28.75 -12.98
CA THR A 600 -30.87 -27.78 -12.65
C THR A 600 -30.34 -26.36 -12.72
N THR A 601 -31.22 -25.36 -12.73
CA THR A 601 -30.87 -23.95 -12.53
C THR A 601 -31.85 -23.36 -11.53
N ASP A 602 -31.38 -23.13 -10.31
CA ASP A 602 -32.18 -22.88 -9.11
C ASP A 602 -31.98 -21.44 -8.58
N GLY A 603 -31.61 -20.52 -9.48
CA GLY A 603 -31.55 -19.08 -9.22
C GLY A 603 -30.15 -18.50 -9.31
N THR A 604 -30.00 -17.32 -8.71
CA THR A 604 -28.79 -16.49 -8.66
C THR A 604 -28.41 -16.16 -7.21
N GLY A 605 -27.25 -15.53 -7.02
CA GLY A 605 -26.78 -15.03 -5.71
C GLY A 605 -26.27 -16.11 -4.74
N THR A 606 -25.81 -15.65 -3.57
CA THR A 606 -25.30 -16.50 -2.49
C THR A 606 -26.41 -17.14 -1.65
N GLY A 607 -26.03 -18.08 -0.77
CA GLY A 607 -26.92 -18.77 0.15
C GLY A 607 -27.37 -20.16 -0.31
N THR A 608 -28.30 -20.73 0.46
CA THR A 608 -28.79 -22.09 0.25
C THR A 608 -29.81 -22.17 -0.88
N PHE A 609 -29.77 -23.26 -1.62
CA PHE A 609 -30.76 -23.60 -2.64
C PHE A 609 -31.09 -25.08 -2.60
N THR A 610 -32.26 -25.43 -3.13
CA THR A 610 -32.75 -26.81 -3.23
C THR A 610 -33.06 -27.12 -4.67
N SER A 611 -32.69 -28.33 -5.11
CA SER A 611 -32.83 -28.78 -6.49
C SER A 611 -33.63 -30.08 -6.53
N SER A 612 -34.60 -30.16 -7.44
CA SER A 612 -35.34 -31.40 -7.70
C SER A 612 -34.74 -32.14 -8.89
N ILE A 613 -34.07 -33.25 -8.61
CA ILE A 613 -33.48 -34.15 -9.59
C ILE A 613 -34.58 -35.07 -10.14
N THR A 614 -34.73 -35.13 -11.46
CA THR A 614 -35.76 -35.93 -12.12
C THR A 614 -35.17 -36.81 -13.22
N VAL A 615 -36.00 -37.70 -13.79
CA VAL A 615 -35.62 -38.59 -14.90
C VAL A 615 -34.51 -39.58 -14.52
N LEU A 616 -34.54 -40.08 -13.28
CA LEU A 616 -33.61 -41.11 -12.83
C LEU A 616 -34.09 -42.51 -13.23
N SER A 617 -33.13 -43.41 -13.48
CA SER A 617 -33.39 -44.83 -13.70
C SER A 617 -33.39 -45.61 -12.38
N PRO A 618 -34.39 -46.47 -12.12
CA PRO A 618 -34.42 -47.25 -10.89
C PRO A 618 -33.20 -48.17 -10.74
N GLY A 619 -32.59 -48.19 -9.55
CA GLY A 619 -31.46 -49.07 -9.24
C GLY A 619 -30.13 -48.66 -9.86
N THR A 620 -30.03 -47.43 -10.38
CA THR A 620 -28.80 -46.86 -10.94
C THR A 620 -28.13 -45.91 -9.95
N LEU A 621 -26.81 -46.00 -9.83
CA LEU A 621 -26.01 -45.06 -9.03
C LEU A 621 -25.81 -43.75 -9.81
N TYR A 622 -26.05 -42.63 -9.15
CA TYR A 622 -25.74 -41.29 -9.66
C TYR A 622 -24.82 -40.55 -8.69
N HIS A 623 -23.89 -39.81 -9.27
CA HIS A 623 -23.08 -38.81 -8.60
C HIS A 623 -23.74 -37.45 -8.79
N VAL A 624 -23.81 -36.65 -7.73
CA VAL A 624 -24.42 -35.32 -7.72
C VAL A 624 -23.40 -34.30 -7.23
N ARG A 625 -23.36 -33.13 -7.87
CA ARG A 625 -22.48 -32.02 -7.51
C ARG A 625 -23.23 -30.70 -7.65
N ALA A 626 -23.15 -29.84 -6.64
CA ALA A 626 -23.62 -28.46 -6.73
C ALA A 626 -22.66 -27.62 -7.58
N TYR A 627 -23.20 -26.67 -8.33
CA TYR A 627 -22.44 -25.69 -9.11
C TYR A 627 -22.99 -24.28 -8.87
N ALA A 628 -22.14 -23.30 -9.10
CA ALA A 628 -22.47 -21.89 -9.22
C ALA A 628 -21.55 -21.25 -10.28
N THR A 629 -22.03 -20.22 -10.96
CA THR A 629 -21.28 -19.46 -11.99
C THR A 629 -21.45 -17.97 -11.71
N ASN A 630 -20.45 -17.17 -12.03
CA ASN A 630 -20.54 -15.70 -12.14
C ASN A 630 -20.06 -15.30 -13.56
N SER A 631 -19.49 -14.12 -13.77
CA SER A 631 -18.91 -13.73 -15.07
C SER A 631 -17.53 -14.33 -15.35
N VAL A 632 -16.91 -14.95 -14.33
CA VAL A 632 -15.66 -15.72 -14.38
C VAL A 632 -15.97 -17.20 -14.57
#